data_AF-A0A8W8K4R0-F1
#
_entry.id   AF-A0A8W8K4R0-F1
#
_cell.length_a   1.000
_cell.length_b   1.000
_cell.length_c   1.000
_cell.angle_alpha   90.00
_cell.angle_beta   90.00
_cell.angle_gamma   90.00
#
_symmetry.space_group_name_H-M   'P 1'
#
loop_
_entity.id
_entity.type
_entity.pdbx_description
1 polymer ?
#
loop_
_entity_poly.entity_id
_entity_poly.type
_entity_poly.pdbx_seq_one_letter_code
_entity_poly.pdbx_strand_id
1 'polypeptide(L)'
;DPSYGLHTIQQWKSLLEDYNNQYAGNSTDMDVFQRLLWDVWLPYLRTTILKWNVRACHPLIEVLETWLPVLPSWIMENILDQLVLPRLLQEVENWNPLTDTMPIHSWLHPWLPLMKDKLEPLYAPIRHKIANALTNWHPSDASAKVILQPWVKVFKPGHLEAFLVKNILPKLAMCMQEFVINPHQQILDPWHWVMAWSDIIPIKYMVDMLEKTFFPKWRTVLCTWLSNMPNYDEITKWYLGWKSLFSEEYLSQPSIRDNFNKALEIMNRAVSSHIQPGVKENMAYFSQMERRQMVDTSGLSTTRSPPRQTTGPEPTYTRSVTAGTNYQPTFKDIIEKAAEENGLLFMPIAGKTQEAKQVYRYGKVQIYLDRNVIFVFENQIWIPVSLQNLIMKAKP
;
A
#
# COMPACT_ATOMS: atom_id res chain seq x y z
N ASP A 1 31.61 -20.94 29.92
CA ASP A 1 32.08 -21.55 28.67
C ASP A 1 31.04 -22.58 28.23
N PRO A 2 30.35 -22.36 27.10
CA PRO A 2 29.33 -23.28 26.58
C PRO A 2 29.93 -24.58 26.02
N SER A 3 31.21 -24.58 25.64
CA SER A 3 31.91 -25.72 25.04
C SER A 3 32.57 -26.66 26.06
N TYR A 4 32.53 -26.30 27.35
CA TYR A 4 33.24 -27.02 28.41
C TYR A 4 32.83 -28.50 28.49
N GLY A 5 33.79 -29.40 28.28
CA GLY A 5 33.59 -30.84 28.32
C GLY A 5 33.00 -31.46 27.04
N LEU A 6 32.62 -30.65 26.03
CA LEU A 6 31.99 -31.13 24.79
C LEU A 6 32.86 -32.17 24.07
N HIS A 7 34.17 -31.94 23.97
CA HIS A 7 35.11 -32.87 23.34
C HIS A 7 35.16 -34.24 24.05
N THR A 8 35.13 -34.25 25.38
CA THR A 8 35.09 -35.49 26.18
C THR A 8 33.79 -36.26 25.94
N ILE A 9 32.65 -35.55 25.91
CA ILE A 9 31.35 -36.18 25.62
C ILE A 9 31.28 -36.67 24.16
N GLN A 10 31.90 -35.98 23.19
CA GLN A 10 32.02 -36.46 21.81
C GLN A 10 32.83 -37.76 21.70
N GLN A 11 33.94 -37.88 22.46
CA GLN A 11 34.67 -39.14 22.55
C GLN A 11 33.80 -40.25 23.16
N TRP A 12 33.09 -39.96 24.25
CA TRP A 12 32.17 -40.94 24.87
C TRP A 12 31.01 -41.33 23.95
N LYS A 13 30.47 -40.38 23.16
CA LYS A 13 29.46 -40.64 22.12
C LYS A 13 29.95 -41.71 21.15
N SER A 14 31.15 -41.53 20.59
CA SER A 14 31.76 -42.49 19.65
C SER A 14 32.06 -43.88 20.23
N LEU A 15 32.03 -44.04 21.56
CA LEU A 15 32.34 -45.29 22.26
C LEU A 15 31.11 -45.98 22.89
N LEU A 16 30.03 -45.22 23.16
CA LEU A 16 28.90 -45.65 23.98
C LEU A 16 27.52 -45.49 23.30
N GLU A 17 27.44 -44.78 22.16
CA GLU A 17 26.20 -44.63 21.38
C GLU A 17 25.90 -45.91 20.58
N ASP A 18 24.70 -46.49 20.76
CA ASP A 18 24.24 -47.59 19.93
C ASP A 18 23.30 -47.05 18.84
N TYR A 19 23.83 -46.94 17.62
CA TYR A 19 23.10 -46.44 16.45
C TYR A 19 21.83 -47.22 16.10
N ASN A 20 21.65 -48.44 16.61
CA ASN A 20 20.43 -49.23 16.41
C ASN A 20 19.34 -48.94 17.44
N ASN A 21 19.67 -48.31 18.56
CA ASN A 21 18.74 -48.08 19.66
C ASN A 21 17.97 -46.76 19.50
N GLN A 22 16.78 -46.85 18.92
CA GLN A 22 15.83 -45.73 18.86
C GLN A 22 14.98 -45.69 20.14
N TYR A 23 15.14 -44.61 20.93
CA TYR A 23 14.42 -44.42 22.18
C TYR A 23 12.89 -44.48 21.99
N ALA A 24 12.26 -45.53 22.50
CA ALA A 24 10.83 -45.80 22.34
C ALA A 24 9.94 -45.20 23.46
N GLY A 25 10.50 -44.38 24.35
CA GLY A 25 9.77 -43.66 25.38
C GLY A 25 9.93 -44.18 26.81
N ASN A 26 10.51 -45.36 27.03
CA ASN A 26 10.72 -45.91 28.39
C ASN A 26 12.16 -45.71 28.88
N SER A 27 12.32 -45.52 30.19
CA SER A 27 13.63 -45.41 30.86
C SER A 27 14.48 -46.68 30.83
N THR A 28 13.92 -47.81 30.38
CA THR A 28 14.64 -49.06 30.08
C THR A 28 15.36 -49.02 28.75
N ASP A 29 14.90 -48.18 27.82
CA ASP A 29 15.27 -48.23 26.41
C ASP A 29 16.42 -47.26 26.08
N MET A 30 16.93 -46.52 27.09
CA MET A 30 18.09 -45.64 26.95
C MET A 30 19.38 -46.46 26.85
N ASP A 31 20.20 -46.20 25.83
CA ASP A 31 21.58 -46.71 25.78
C ASP A 31 22.45 -46.09 26.90
N VAL A 32 23.70 -46.56 27.00
CA VAL A 32 24.64 -46.15 28.06
C VAL A 32 25.00 -44.66 27.95
N PHE A 33 25.12 -44.12 26.73
CA PHE A 33 25.43 -42.72 26.47
C PHE A 33 24.25 -41.80 26.82
N GLN A 34 23.05 -42.16 26.37
CA GLN A 34 21.79 -41.49 26.67
C GLN A 34 21.53 -41.46 28.18
N ARG A 35 21.75 -42.59 28.87
CA ARG A 35 21.61 -42.67 30.33
C ARG A 35 22.63 -41.80 31.07
N LEU A 36 23.89 -41.76 30.61
CA LEU A 36 24.90 -40.86 31.18
C LEU A 36 24.54 -39.37 30.99
N LEU A 37 24.00 -38.99 29.82
CA LEU A 37 23.50 -37.63 29.60
C LEU A 37 22.30 -37.30 30.50
N TRP A 38 21.37 -38.25 30.67
CA TRP A 38 20.15 -38.07 31.44
C TRP A 38 20.38 -38.02 32.96
N ASP A 39 21.18 -38.94 33.50
CA ASP A 39 21.40 -39.09 34.95
C ASP A 39 22.54 -38.20 35.48
N VAL A 40 23.54 -37.85 34.65
CA VAL A 40 24.71 -37.07 35.09
C VAL A 40 24.69 -35.64 34.57
N TRP A 41 24.54 -35.42 33.26
CA TRP A 41 24.69 -34.08 32.66
C TRP A 41 23.44 -33.19 32.83
N LEU A 42 22.26 -33.74 32.52
CA LEU A 42 20.99 -33.01 32.55
C LEU A 42 20.64 -32.40 33.92
N PRO A 43 20.94 -33.01 35.09
CA PRO A 43 20.72 -32.38 36.39
C PRO A 43 21.51 -31.07 36.60
N TYR A 44 22.75 -30.98 36.12
CA TYR A 44 23.53 -29.73 36.18
C TYR A 44 22.96 -28.65 35.25
N LEU A 45 22.53 -29.03 34.05
CA LEU A 45 21.83 -28.11 33.16
C LEU A 45 20.51 -27.63 33.80
N ARG A 46 19.71 -28.54 34.35
CA ARG A 46 18.43 -28.25 35.03
C ARG A 46 18.60 -27.26 36.17
N THR A 47 19.58 -27.47 37.06
CA THR A 47 19.87 -26.52 38.16
C THR A 47 20.34 -25.15 37.66
N THR A 48 20.96 -25.09 36.47
CA THR A 48 21.34 -23.84 35.81
C THR A 48 20.11 -23.14 35.19
N ILE A 49 19.25 -23.85 34.47
CA ILE A 49 18.02 -23.31 33.86
C ILE A 49 17.03 -22.79 34.93
N LEU A 50 16.95 -23.45 36.08
CA LEU A 50 16.12 -22.98 37.21
C LEU A 50 16.58 -21.62 37.76
N LYS A 51 17.88 -21.29 37.67
CA LYS A 51 18.45 -20.00 38.08
C LYS A 51 18.59 -18.99 36.93
N TRP A 52 18.40 -19.43 35.69
CA TRP A 52 18.55 -18.61 34.49
C TRP A 52 17.50 -17.50 34.43
N ASN A 53 17.96 -16.29 34.06
CA ASN A 53 17.13 -15.13 33.80
C ASN A 53 16.61 -15.19 32.35
N VAL A 54 15.31 -15.42 32.20
CA VAL A 54 14.63 -15.57 30.89
C VAL A 54 14.90 -14.42 29.93
N ARG A 55 15.03 -13.20 30.47
CA ARG A 55 15.31 -11.96 29.72
C ARG A 55 16.71 -11.95 29.07
N ALA A 56 17.66 -12.71 29.63
CA ALA A 56 19.01 -12.91 29.10
C ALA A 56 19.10 -14.26 28.37
N CYS A 57 18.48 -14.37 27.21
CA CYS A 57 18.32 -15.63 26.49
C CYS A 57 19.59 -16.19 25.82
N HIS A 58 20.42 -15.32 25.23
CA HIS A 58 21.59 -15.73 24.43
C HIS A 58 22.51 -16.78 25.09
N PRO A 59 22.92 -16.67 26.38
CA PRO A 59 23.84 -17.64 26.98
C PRO A 59 23.27 -19.06 27.09
N LEU A 60 21.95 -19.22 27.23
CA LEU A 60 21.33 -20.54 27.27
C LEU A 60 21.12 -21.10 25.86
N ILE A 61 20.75 -20.25 24.90
CA ILE A 61 20.63 -20.62 23.49
C ILE A 61 21.99 -21.11 22.96
N GLU A 62 23.06 -20.38 23.22
CA GLU A 62 24.43 -20.72 22.83
C GLU A 62 24.87 -22.09 23.38
N VAL A 63 24.55 -22.40 24.64
CA VAL A 63 24.79 -23.73 25.23
C VAL A 63 23.99 -24.81 24.50
N LEU A 64 22.69 -24.59 24.24
CA LEU A 64 21.85 -25.60 23.59
C LEU A 64 22.26 -25.84 22.12
N GLU A 65 22.62 -24.79 21.38
CA GLU A 65 23.13 -24.88 20.01
C GLU A 65 24.50 -25.58 19.94
N THR A 66 25.40 -25.27 20.88
CA THR A 66 26.73 -25.90 20.98
C THR A 66 26.63 -27.41 21.24
N TRP A 67 25.65 -27.84 22.04
CA TRP A 67 25.46 -29.24 22.40
C TRP A 67 24.50 -30.00 21.45
N LEU A 68 23.78 -29.30 20.56
CA LEU A 68 22.83 -29.87 19.61
C LEU A 68 23.38 -31.05 18.76
N PRO A 69 24.63 -31.06 18.27
CA PRO A 69 25.16 -32.20 17.48
C PRO A 69 25.43 -33.46 18.33
N VAL A 70 25.57 -33.28 19.64
CA VAL A 70 25.97 -34.33 20.58
C VAL A 70 24.72 -34.94 21.24
N LEU A 71 23.74 -34.12 21.59
CA LEU A 71 22.54 -34.54 22.31
C LEU A 71 21.56 -35.35 21.44
N PRO A 72 20.97 -36.44 21.98
CA PRO A 72 19.78 -37.06 21.40
C PRO A 72 18.63 -36.06 21.28
N SER A 73 17.85 -36.14 20.18
CA SER A 73 16.72 -35.25 19.90
C SER A 73 15.70 -35.21 21.04
N TRP A 74 15.36 -36.37 21.62
CA TRP A 74 14.39 -36.48 22.70
C TRP A 74 14.86 -35.80 24.01
N ILE A 75 16.17 -35.76 24.28
CA ILE A 75 16.72 -35.01 25.44
C ILE A 75 16.59 -33.51 25.18
N MET A 76 16.90 -33.04 23.96
CA MET A 76 16.72 -31.64 23.59
C MET A 76 15.24 -31.23 23.68
N GLU A 77 14.32 -32.04 23.17
CA GLU A 77 12.88 -31.80 23.30
C GLU A 77 12.43 -31.77 24.77
N ASN A 78 12.93 -32.67 25.62
CA ASN A 78 12.65 -32.64 27.05
C ASN A 78 13.12 -31.33 27.71
N ILE A 79 14.32 -30.84 27.37
CA ILE A 79 14.84 -29.57 27.89
C ILE A 79 13.96 -28.40 27.44
N LEU A 80 13.61 -28.34 26.15
CA LEU A 80 12.79 -27.26 25.60
C LEU A 80 11.37 -27.27 26.20
N ASP A 81 10.73 -28.43 26.31
CA ASP A 81 9.33 -28.54 26.75
C ASP A 81 9.16 -28.49 28.27
N GLN A 82 10.07 -29.10 29.04
CA GLN A 82 9.91 -29.25 30.49
C GLN A 82 10.72 -28.22 31.30
N LEU A 83 11.77 -27.62 30.74
CA LEU A 83 12.65 -26.69 31.46
C LEU A 83 12.56 -25.26 30.90
N VAL A 84 12.57 -25.07 29.58
CA VAL A 84 12.56 -23.73 28.96
C VAL A 84 11.13 -23.19 28.82
N LEU A 85 10.22 -23.94 28.20
CA LEU A 85 8.85 -23.49 27.91
C LEU A 85 8.07 -23.05 29.17
N PRO A 86 8.12 -23.72 30.33
CA PRO A 86 7.42 -23.27 31.54
C PRO A 86 7.97 -21.95 32.08
N ARG A 87 9.28 -21.71 31.93
CA ARG A 87 9.94 -20.44 32.31
C ARG A 87 9.53 -19.31 31.37
N LEU A 88 9.43 -19.58 30.07
CA LEU A 88 8.91 -18.63 29.08
C LEU A 88 7.44 -18.29 29.35
N LEU A 89 6.60 -19.29 29.66
CA LEU A 89 5.18 -19.09 30.02
C LEU A 89 5.06 -18.16 31.25
N GLN A 90 5.81 -18.45 32.31
CA GLN A 90 5.83 -17.63 33.53
C GLN A 90 6.31 -16.20 33.28
N GLU A 91 7.36 -15.99 32.48
CA GLU A 91 7.85 -14.63 32.19
C GLU A 91 6.88 -13.86 31.28
N VAL A 92 6.21 -14.53 30.33
CA VAL A 92 5.14 -13.93 29.52
C VAL A 92 3.93 -13.56 30.39
N GLU A 93 3.61 -14.35 31.41
CA GLU A 93 2.55 -14.05 32.38
C GLU A 93 2.90 -12.84 33.27
N ASN A 94 4.17 -12.71 33.68
CA ASN A 94 4.65 -11.56 34.46
C ASN A 94 4.81 -10.28 33.61
N TRP A 95 5.16 -10.39 32.33
CA TRP A 95 5.42 -9.26 31.44
C TRP A 95 4.21 -8.35 31.26
N ASN A 96 4.42 -7.03 31.29
CA ASN A 96 3.39 -6.02 31.09
C ASN A 96 3.82 -4.99 30.01
N PRO A 97 3.12 -4.92 28.85
CA PRO A 97 3.46 -4.00 27.76
C PRO A 97 3.46 -2.52 28.12
N LEU A 98 2.79 -2.10 29.21
CA LEU A 98 2.69 -0.70 29.61
C LEU A 98 3.82 -0.26 30.56
N THR A 99 4.51 -1.18 31.22
CA THR A 99 5.49 -0.86 32.28
C THR A 99 6.87 -1.46 32.04
N ASP A 100 6.99 -2.54 31.25
CA ASP A 100 8.29 -3.13 30.93
C ASP A 100 9.06 -2.26 29.94
N THR A 101 10.30 -1.92 30.29
CA THR A 101 11.23 -1.15 29.45
C THR A 101 11.84 -1.98 28.32
N MET A 102 11.85 -3.31 28.45
CA MET A 102 12.41 -4.22 27.46
C MET A 102 11.29 -4.87 26.63
N PRO A 103 11.31 -4.74 25.30
CA PRO A 103 10.22 -5.23 24.47
C PRO A 103 10.25 -6.76 24.37
N ILE A 104 9.09 -7.40 24.52
CA ILE A 104 8.96 -8.87 24.61
C ILE A 104 9.64 -9.67 23.49
N HIS A 105 9.68 -9.13 22.26
CA HIS A 105 10.32 -9.80 21.15
C HIS A 105 11.83 -9.98 21.34
N SER A 106 12.53 -9.12 22.10
CA SER A 106 13.99 -9.15 22.22
C SER A 106 14.52 -10.40 22.94
N TRP A 107 13.71 -10.98 23.83
CA TRP A 107 14.06 -12.19 24.57
C TRP A 107 13.25 -13.42 24.15
N LEU A 108 12.12 -13.24 23.44
CA LEU A 108 11.36 -14.37 22.90
C LEU A 108 11.76 -14.78 21.47
N HIS A 109 12.01 -13.83 20.56
CA HIS A 109 12.32 -14.17 19.17
C HIS A 109 13.62 -14.98 18.98
N PRO A 110 14.67 -14.83 19.81
CA PRO A 110 15.84 -15.70 19.74
C PRO A 110 15.53 -17.21 19.93
N TRP A 111 14.39 -17.57 20.52
CA TRP A 111 13.95 -18.97 20.65
C TRP A 111 13.25 -19.53 19.40
N LEU A 112 12.86 -18.70 18.44
CA LEU A 112 12.13 -19.13 17.24
C LEU A 112 12.85 -20.22 16.42
N PRO A 113 14.19 -20.17 16.19
CA PRO A 113 14.90 -21.21 15.43
C PRO A 113 14.86 -22.58 16.09
N LEU A 114 14.98 -22.62 17.43
CA LEU A 114 15.03 -23.85 18.22
C LEU A 114 13.63 -24.43 18.52
N MET A 115 12.68 -23.58 18.92
CA MET A 115 11.40 -24.04 19.45
C MET A 115 10.24 -24.01 18.44
N LYS A 116 10.28 -23.12 17.43
CA LYS A 116 9.28 -23.01 16.35
C LYS A 116 7.83 -23.05 16.89
N ASP A 117 7.07 -24.08 16.53
CA ASP A 117 5.65 -24.25 16.91
C ASP A 117 5.45 -24.48 18.42
N LYS A 118 6.46 -24.94 19.17
CA LYS A 118 6.40 -25.09 20.64
C LYS A 118 6.17 -23.75 21.36
N LEU A 119 6.43 -22.61 20.71
CA LEU A 119 6.14 -21.28 21.23
C LEU A 119 4.68 -20.84 21.02
N GLU A 120 3.87 -21.56 20.25
CA GLU A 120 2.48 -21.16 19.95
C GLU A 120 1.59 -20.89 21.19
N PRO A 121 1.69 -21.65 22.30
CA PRO A 121 0.96 -21.36 23.53
C PRO A 121 1.22 -19.96 24.12
N LEU A 122 2.40 -19.38 23.89
CA LEU A 122 2.77 -18.06 24.39
C LEU A 122 2.07 -16.93 23.64
N TYR A 123 1.72 -17.14 22.37
CA TYR A 123 1.23 -16.06 21.51
C TYR A 123 -0.19 -15.59 21.90
N ALA A 124 -1.03 -16.45 22.47
CA ALA A 124 -2.37 -16.06 22.90
C ALA A 124 -2.36 -15.12 24.14
N PRO A 125 -1.64 -15.45 25.25
CA PRO A 125 -1.40 -14.51 26.35
C PRO A 125 -0.82 -13.16 25.91
N ILE A 126 0.18 -13.17 25.01
CA ILE A 126 0.82 -11.95 24.50
C ILE A 126 -0.18 -11.08 23.75
N ARG A 127 -0.95 -11.66 22.80
CA ARG A 127 -2.01 -10.94 22.09
C ARG A 127 -3.07 -10.39 23.06
N HIS A 128 -3.44 -11.13 24.10
CA HIS A 128 -4.41 -10.66 25.09
C HIS A 128 -3.87 -9.45 25.89
N LYS A 129 -2.63 -9.53 26.40
CA LYS A 129 -1.97 -8.41 27.10
C LYS A 129 -1.82 -7.17 26.23
N ILE A 130 -1.41 -7.32 24.97
CA ILE A 130 -1.31 -6.18 24.04
C ILE A 130 -2.71 -5.62 23.72
N ALA A 131 -3.73 -6.46 23.48
CA ALA A 131 -5.10 -5.99 23.27
C ALA A 131 -5.62 -5.15 24.45
N ASN A 132 -5.38 -5.61 25.69
CA ASN A 132 -5.78 -4.89 26.89
C ASN A 132 -5.06 -3.53 27.01
N ALA A 133 -3.76 -3.47 26.68
CA ALA A 133 -3.00 -2.22 26.64
C ALA A 133 -3.52 -1.23 25.57
N LEU A 134 -4.00 -1.74 24.43
CA LEU A 134 -4.56 -0.94 23.34
C LEU A 134 -5.94 -0.34 23.65
N THR A 135 -6.59 -0.71 24.75
CA THR A 135 -7.93 -0.19 25.14
C THR A 135 -7.98 1.34 25.13
N ASN A 136 -6.93 1.98 25.68
CA ASN A 136 -6.80 3.44 25.80
C ASN A 136 -5.76 4.03 24.83
N TRP A 137 -5.28 3.24 23.86
CA TRP A 137 -4.31 3.70 22.86
C TRP A 137 -4.93 4.64 21.84
N HIS A 138 -4.12 5.57 21.33
CA HIS A 138 -4.46 6.57 20.32
C HIS A 138 -3.44 6.54 19.17
N PRO A 139 -3.84 6.70 17.89
CA PRO A 139 -2.94 6.52 16.73
C PRO A 139 -1.67 7.39 16.69
N SER A 140 -1.64 8.51 17.42
CA SER A 140 -0.44 9.35 17.56
C SER A 140 0.71 8.67 18.31
N ASP A 141 0.43 7.63 19.09
CA ASP A 141 1.46 6.86 19.79
C ASP A 141 2.01 5.73 18.92
N ALA A 142 3.24 5.94 18.42
CA ALA A 142 3.97 4.98 17.61
C ALA A 142 4.41 3.71 18.37
N SER A 143 4.37 3.69 19.71
CA SER A 143 4.86 2.56 20.53
C SER A 143 4.17 1.25 20.17
N ALA A 144 2.85 1.28 19.96
CA ALA A 144 2.04 0.14 19.57
C ALA A 144 2.52 -0.50 18.25
N LYS A 145 2.88 0.32 17.26
CA LYS A 145 3.43 -0.17 15.98
C LYS A 145 4.80 -0.82 16.19
N VAL A 146 5.69 -0.17 16.95
CA VAL A 146 7.03 -0.71 17.28
C VAL A 146 6.95 -2.05 18.01
N ILE A 147 5.99 -2.20 18.95
CA ILE A 147 5.75 -3.45 19.66
C ILE A 147 5.25 -4.55 18.72
N LEU A 148 4.37 -4.22 17.76
CA LEU A 148 3.73 -5.18 16.84
C LEU A 148 4.57 -5.56 15.61
N GLN A 149 5.41 -4.66 15.08
CA GLN A 149 6.18 -4.89 13.84
C GLN A 149 6.92 -6.24 13.81
N PRO A 150 7.61 -6.69 14.87
CA PRO A 150 8.34 -7.96 14.85
C PRO A 150 7.41 -9.16 14.73
N TRP A 151 6.20 -9.09 15.28
CA TRP A 151 5.23 -10.19 15.32
C TRP A 151 4.53 -10.43 13.98
N VAL A 152 4.62 -9.49 13.03
CA VAL A 152 4.01 -9.61 11.69
C VAL A 152 4.48 -10.87 10.97
N LYS A 153 5.74 -11.30 11.20
CA LYS A 153 6.32 -12.52 10.62
C LYS A 153 6.19 -13.77 11.51
N VAL A 154 5.67 -13.64 12.72
CA VAL A 154 5.63 -14.70 13.75
C VAL A 154 4.19 -15.20 13.99
N PHE A 155 3.21 -14.30 14.00
CA PHE A 155 1.80 -14.69 14.12
C PHE A 155 1.26 -15.23 12.80
N LYS A 156 0.46 -16.30 12.90
CA LYS A 156 -0.33 -16.82 11.76
C LYS A 156 -1.18 -15.69 11.17
N PRO A 157 -1.21 -15.46 9.84
CA PRO A 157 -1.81 -14.27 9.23
C PRO A 157 -3.24 -13.98 9.69
N GLY A 158 -4.12 -14.98 9.74
CA GLY A 158 -5.51 -14.80 10.19
C GLY A 158 -5.66 -14.37 11.66
N HIS A 159 -4.72 -14.73 12.55
CA HIS A 159 -4.74 -14.26 13.94
C HIS A 159 -4.25 -12.81 14.05
N LEU A 160 -3.27 -12.41 13.25
CA LEU A 160 -2.82 -11.03 13.17
C LEU A 160 -3.91 -10.14 12.58
N GLU A 161 -4.52 -10.56 11.46
CA GLU A 161 -5.61 -9.86 10.78
C GLU A 161 -6.80 -9.63 11.71
N ALA A 162 -7.30 -10.68 12.38
CA ALA A 162 -8.38 -10.57 13.36
C ALA A 162 -8.01 -9.67 14.55
N PHE A 163 -6.75 -9.69 15.00
CA PHE A 163 -6.26 -8.81 16.06
C PHE A 163 -6.24 -7.34 15.64
N LEU A 164 -5.75 -7.02 14.44
CA LEU A 164 -5.68 -5.66 13.91
C LEU A 164 -7.07 -5.07 13.68
N VAL A 165 -7.96 -5.85 13.04
CA VAL A 165 -9.36 -5.44 12.79
C VAL A 165 -10.14 -5.21 14.09
N LYS A 166 -9.85 -5.98 15.15
CA LYS A 166 -10.52 -5.83 16.45
C LYS A 166 -10.00 -4.65 17.28
N ASN A 167 -8.68 -4.43 17.34
CA ASN A 167 -8.07 -3.54 18.34
C ASN A 167 -7.50 -2.24 17.76
N ILE A 168 -6.99 -2.25 16.53
CA ILE A 168 -6.31 -1.09 15.91
C ILE A 168 -7.26 -0.36 14.95
N LEU A 169 -7.87 -1.08 14.01
CA LEU A 169 -8.69 -0.50 12.94
C LEU A 169 -9.84 0.40 13.47
N PRO A 170 -10.57 0.08 14.55
CA PRO A 170 -11.63 0.96 15.08
C PRO A 170 -11.09 2.29 15.62
N LYS A 171 -9.87 2.30 16.17
CA LYS A 171 -9.19 3.51 16.68
C LYS A 171 -8.68 4.39 15.52
N LEU A 172 -8.15 3.78 14.46
CA LEU A 172 -7.82 4.49 13.22
C LEU A 172 -9.06 5.11 12.58
N ALA A 173 -10.16 4.34 12.53
CA ALA A 173 -11.44 4.81 12.00
C ALA A 173 -11.99 5.99 12.79
N MET A 174 -11.95 5.93 14.13
CA MET A 174 -12.36 7.02 15.01
C MET A 174 -11.50 8.28 14.80
N CYS A 175 -10.17 8.12 14.71
CA CYS A 175 -9.26 9.23 14.39
C CYS A 175 -9.61 9.90 13.04
N MET A 176 -9.93 9.12 12.00
CA MET A 176 -10.40 9.66 10.71
C MET A 176 -11.82 10.25 10.76
N GLN A 177 -12.69 9.78 11.66
CA GLN A 177 -14.01 10.37 11.90
C GLN A 177 -13.93 11.73 12.61
N GLU A 178 -12.97 11.91 13.51
CA GLU A 178 -12.71 13.19 14.19
C GLU A 178 -11.94 14.16 13.29
N PHE A 179 -11.06 13.65 12.41
CA PHE A 179 -10.20 14.41 11.51
C PHE A 179 -10.92 15.52 10.72
N VAL A 180 -10.59 16.79 11.02
CA VAL A 180 -11.17 17.95 10.34
C VAL A 180 -10.42 18.24 9.04
N ILE A 181 -11.18 18.29 7.93
CA ILE A 181 -10.67 18.66 6.61
C ILE A 181 -10.99 20.14 6.40
N ASN A 182 -9.96 20.98 6.31
CA ASN A 182 -10.08 22.43 6.17
C ASN A 182 -9.22 22.90 4.98
N PRO A 183 -9.82 23.38 3.88
CA PRO A 183 -9.09 23.83 2.70
C PRO A 183 -8.06 24.93 2.95
N HIS A 184 -8.32 25.82 3.92
CA HIS A 184 -7.45 26.97 4.20
C HIS A 184 -6.29 26.66 5.16
N GLN A 185 -6.43 25.61 5.99
CA GLN A 185 -5.40 25.19 6.93
C GLN A 185 -5.51 23.69 7.19
N GLN A 186 -4.89 22.89 6.33
CA GLN A 186 -4.94 21.45 6.44
C GLN A 186 -3.83 20.93 7.38
N ILE A 187 -4.24 20.47 8.56
CA ILE A 187 -3.39 19.66 9.44
C ILE A 187 -3.38 18.23 8.88
N LEU A 188 -2.21 17.58 8.84
CA LEU A 188 -2.05 16.24 8.27
C LEU A 188 -1.55 15.18 9.26
N ASP A 189 -1.28 15.53 10.52
CA ASP A 189 -0.77 14.55 11.50
C ASP A 189 -1.69 13.33 11.69
N PRO A 190 -3.04 13.48 11.81
CA PRO A 190 -3.95 12.33 11.86
C PRO A 190 -3.91 11.46 10.61
N TRP A 191 -3.69 12.06 9.44
CA TRP A 191 -3.50 11.34 8.18
C TRP A 191 -2.22 10.50 8.23
N HIS A 192 -1.10 11.11 8.65
CA HIS A 192 0.18 10.40 8.79
C HIS A 192 0.13 9.29 9.83
N TRP A 193 -0.53 9.50 10.98
CA TRP A 193 -0.72 8.46 12.01
C TRP A 193 -1.48 7.26 11.49
N VAL A 194 -2.49 7.47 10.64
CA VAL A 194 -3.29 6.40 10.04
C VAL A 194 -2.54 5.70 8.91
N MET A 195 -1.93 6.46 8.00
CA MET A 195 -1.14 5.89 6.90
C MET A 195 0.13 5.18 7.38
N ALA A 196 0.64 5.50 8.58
CA ALA A 196 1.73 4.75 9.20
C ALA A 196 1.39 3.26 9.47
N TRP A 197 0.14 2.82 9.36
CA TRP A 197 -0.25 1.41 9.50
C TRP A 197 -0.44 0.67 8.15
N SER A 198 -0.20 1.32 7.01
CA SER A 198 -0.43 0.76 5.67
C SER A 198 0.42 -0.47 5.34
N ASP A 199 1.54 -0.67 6.02
CA ASP A 199 2.48 -1.79 5.87
C ASP A 199 2.10 -3.03 6.69
N ILE A 200 1.23 -2.88 7.71
CA ILE A 200 0.81 -3.96 8.61
C ILE A 200 -0.66 -4.35 8.37
N ILE A 201 -1.54 -3.38 8.11
CA ILE A 201 -2.97 -3.63 7.90
C ILE A 201 -3.23 -3.94 6.42
N PRO A 202 -3.89 -5.06 6.07
CA PRO A 202 -4.24 -5.37 4.69
C PRO A 202 -5.02 -4.24 4.01
N ILE A 203 -4.57 -3.83 2.82
CA ILE A 203 -5.08 -2.67 2.07
C ILE A 203 -6.63 -2.63 1.97
N LYS A 204 -7.28 -3.79 1.82
CA LYS A 204 -8.75 -3.92 1.78
C LYS A 204 -9.47 -3.26 2.97
N TYR A 205 -8.90 -3.34 4.18
CA TYR A 205 -9.49 -2.74 5.38
C TYR A 205 -9.21 -1.25 5.50
N MET A 206 -8.01 -0.81 5.10
CA MET A 206 -7.65 0.61 5.04
C MET A 206 -8.55 1.34 4.04
N VAL A 207 -8.78 0.76 2.86
CA VAL A 207 -9.69 1.27 1.83
C VAL A 207 -11.13 1.38 2.35
N ASP A 208 -11.68 0.30 2.90
CA ASP A 208 -13.06 0.26 3.44
C ASP A 208 -13.27 1.29 4.58
N MET A 209 -12.27 1.43 5.46
CA MET A 209 -12.27 2.44 6.51
C MET A 209 -12.26 3.86 5.94
N LEU A 210 -11.36 4.16 4.98
CA LEU A 210 -11.27 5.49 4.36
C LEU A 210 -12.53 5.83 3.57
N GLU A 211 -13.12 4.86 2.87
CA GLU A 211 -14.38 4.99 2.13
C GLU A 211 -15.55 5.39 3.04
N LYS A 212 -15.59 4.87 4.26
CA LYS A 212 -16.64 5.16 5.25
C LYS A 212 -16.40 6.42 6.09
N THR A 213 -15.14 6.78 6.35
CA THR A 213 -14.79 7.82 7.34
C THR A 213 -14.24 9.11 6.72
N PHE A 214 -13.34 8.99 5.76
CA PHE A 214 -12.63 10.12 5.15
C PHE A 214 -13.38 10.68 3.93
N PHE A 215 -13.64 9.85 2.92
CA PHE A 215 -14.16 10.29 1.63
C PHE A 215 -15.53 11.00 1.70
N PRO A 216 -16.49 10.63 2.58
CA PRO A 216 -17.74 11.37 2.72
C PRO A 216 -17.52 12.80 3.23
N LYS A 217 -16.67 12.98 4.25
CA LYS A 217 -16.32 14.30 4.79
C LYS A 217 -15.59 15.15 3.75
N TRP A 218 -14.62 14.55 3.07
CA TRP A 218 -13.83 15.20 2.02
C TRP A 218 -14.72 15.70 0.87
N ARG A 219 -15.68 14.89 0.40
CA ARG A 219 -16.68 15.33 -0.59
C ARG A 219 -17.60 16.43 -0.07
N THR A 220 -18.06 16.37 1.17
CA THR A 220 -18.91 17.42 1.74
C THR A 220 -18.19 18.77 1.75
N VAL A 221 -16.92 18.79 2.17
CA VAL A 221 -16.08 20.01 2.13
C VAL A 221 -15.96 20.55 0.70
N LEU A 222 -15.70 19.68 -0.28
CA LEU A 222 -15.67 20.07 -1.70
C LEU A 222 -17.00 20.66 -2.18
N CYS A 223 -18.13 20.05 -1.86
CA CYS A 223 -19.46 20.56 -2.22
C CYS A 223 -19.77 21.92 -1.58
N THR A 224 -19.43 22.10 -0.30
CA THR A 224 -19.63 23.37 0.41
C THR A 224 -18.73 24.47 -0.17
N TRP A 225 -17.46 24.18 -0.47
CA TRP A 225 -16.54 25.14 -1.07
C TRP A 225 -16.97 25.54 -2.50
N LEU A 226 -17.42 24.58 -3.31
CA LEU A 226 -17.95 24.84 -4.65
C LEU A 226 -19.22 25.70 -4.65
N SER A 227 -20.00 25.67 -3.57
CA SER A 227 -21.23 26.48 -3.41
C SER A 227 -20.95 27.90 -2.92
N ASN A 228 -19.84 28.12 -2.22
CA ASN A 228 -19.52 29.37 -1.53
C ASN A 228 -18.36 30.12 -2.21
N MET A 229 -18.63 30.73 -3.38
CA MET A 229 -17.67 31.52 -4.18
C MET A 229 -16.39 30.74 -4.56
N PRO A 230 -16.47 29.80 -5.52
CA PRO A 230 -15.37 28.88 -5.84
C PRO A 230 -14.17 29.56 -6.50
N ASN A 231 -12.97 29.37 -5.94
CA ASN A 231 -11.71 29.54 -6.65
C ASN A 231 -11.27 28.18 -7.23
N TYR A 232 -11.55 27.96 -8.53
CA TYR A 232 -11.30 26.68 -9.19
C TYR A 232 -9.81 26.29 -9.27
N ASP A 233 -8.87 27.24 -9.24
CA ASP A 233 -7.43 26.94 -9.23
C ASP A 233 -6.99 26.37 -7.87
N GLU A 234 -7.43 26.99 -6.77
CA GLU A 234 -7.19 26.47 -5.41
C GLU A 234 -7.87 25.12 -5.19
N ILE A 235 -9.11 24.94 -5.64
CA ILE A 235 -9.84 23.67 -5.56
C ILE A 235 -9.11 22.57 -6.34
N THR A 236 -8.58 22.88 -7.52
CA THR A 236 -7.79 21.94 -8.34
C THR A 236 -6.49 21.56 -7.63
N LYS A 237 -5.76 22.54 -7.08
CA LYS A 237 -4.52 22.30 -6.30
C LYS A 237 -4.78 21.47 -5.05
N TRP A 238 -5.87 21.74 -4.33
CA TRP A 238 -6.29 20.99 -3.14
C TRP A 238 -6.65 19.53 -3.48
N TYR A 239 -7.41 19.31 -4.56
CA TYR A 239 -7.71 17.96 -5.07
C TYR A 239 -6.43 17.19 -5.44
N LEU A 240 -5.52 17.81 -6.20
CA LEU A 240 -4.26 17.19 -6.60
C LEU A 240 -3.34 16.90 -5.41
N GLY A 241 -3.29 17.83 -4.44
CA GLY A 241 -2.60 17.65 -3.17
C GLY A 241 -3.11 16.41 -2.42
N TRP A 242 -4.43 16.30 -2.23
CA TRP A 242 -5.03 15.10 -1.63
C TRP A 242 -4.73 13.82 -2.40
N LYS A 243 -4.87 13.84 -3.73
CA LYS A 243 -4.56 12.68 -4.57
C LYS A 243 -3.10 12.23 -4.45
N SER A 244 -2.16 13.17 -4.32
CA SER A 244 -0.73 12.88 -4.16
C SER A 244 -0.33 12.22 -2.83
N LEU A 245 -1.20 12.28 -1.81
CA LEU A 245 -0.98 11.63 -0.51
C LEU A 245 -1.31 10.13 -0.50
N PHE A 246 -1.94 9.61 -1.57
CA PHE A 246 -2.19 8.19 -1.76
C PHE A 246 -1.09 7.58 -2.63
N SER A 247 -0.49 6.47 -2.19
CA SER A 247 0.45 5.72 -3.04
C SER A 247 -0.28 5.03 -4.20
N GLU A 248 0.48 4.62 -5.21
CA GLU A 248 -0.07 3.94 -6.41
C GLU A 248 -0.88 2.69 -6.07
N GLU A 249 -0.50 1.95 -5.02
CA GLU A 249 -1.25 0.79 -4.53
C GLU A 249 -2.69 1.16 -4.12
N TYR A 250 -2.88 2.29 -3.44
CA TYR A 250 -4.20 2.80 -3.07
C TYR A 250 -4.94 3.40 -4.26
N LEU A 251 -4.23 4.16 -5.12
CA LEU A 251 -4.80 4.72 -6.35
C LEU A 251 -5.20 3.65 -7.38
N SER A 252 -4.67 2.44 -7.30
CA SER A 252 -5.10 1.30 -8.12
C SER A 252 -6.49 0.79 -7.75
N GLN A 253 -6.91 0.96 -6.49
CA GLN A 253 -8.11 0.33 -5.92
C GLN A 253 -9.41 0.92 -6.52
N PRO A 254 -10.36 0.09 -6.97
CA PRO A 254 -11.60 0.57 -7.59
C PRO A 254 -12.39 1.56 -6.74
N SER A 255 -12.57 1.29 -5.43
CA SER A 255 -13.25 2.19 -4.50
C SER A 255 -12.61 3.58 -4.46
N ILE A 256 -11.28 3.66 -4.34
CA ILE A 256 -10.57 4.94 -4.24
C ILE A 256 -10.70 5.73 -5.54
N ARG A 257 -10.52 5.06 -6.69
CA ARG A 257 -10.70 5.65 -8.02
C ARG A 257 -12.12 6.20 -8.22
N ASP A 258 -13.13 5.44 -7.84
CA ASP A 258 -14.53 5.84 -7.93
C ASP A 258 -14.84 7.07 -7.03
N ASN A 259 -14.30 7.09 -5.81
CA ASN A 259 -14.43 8.25 -4.92
C ASN A 259 -13.77 9.53 -5.50
N PHE A 260 -12.60 9.40 -6.14
CA PHE A 260 -11.93 10.51 -6.83
C PHE A 260 -12.64 10.94 -8.13
N ASN A 261 -13.19 10.01 -8.91
CA ASN A 261 -14.02 10.28 -10.09
C ASN A 261 -15.28 11.07 -9.70
N LYS A 262 -16.02 10.61 -8.68
CA LYS A 262 -17.21 11.29 -8.17
C LYS A 262 -16.94 12.73 -7.73
N ALA A 263 -15.78 12.98 -7.13
CA ALA A 263 -15.35 14.34 -6.78
C ALA A 263 -15.13 15.21 -8.02
N LEU A 264 -14.49 14.68 -9.08
CA LEU A 264 -14.34 15.38 -10.35
C LEU A 264 -15.67 15.60 -11.09
N GLU A 265 -16.62 14.68 -11.00
CA GLU A 265 -17.98 14.87 -11.56
C GLU A 265 -18.72 16.02 -10.87
N ILE A 266 -18.65 16.11 -9.53
CA ILE A 266 -19.19 17.22 -8.74
C ILE A 266 -18.54 18.55 -9.18
N MET A 267 -17.21 18.55 -9.31
CA MET A 267 -16.42 19.69 -9.78
C MET A 267 -16.82 20.13 -11.21
N ASN A 268 -16.88 19.21 -12.17
CA ASN A 268 -17.29 19.45 -13.55
C ASN A 268 -18.74 19.97 -13.63
N ARG A 269 -19.65 19.47 -12.78
CA ARG A 269 -21.03 19.95 -12.69
C ARG A 269 -21.09 21.40 -12.19
N ALA A 270 -20.32 21.74 -11.15
CA ALA A 270 -20.27 23.11 -10.63
C ALA A 270 -19.74 24.11 -11.68
N VAL A 271 -18.68 23.76 -12.42
CA VAL A 271 -18.14 24.54 -13.56
C VAL A 271 -19.12 24.59 -14.75
N SER A 272 -20.00 23.60 -14.90
CA SER A 272 -21.02 23.60 -15.95
C SER A 272 -22.18 24.54 -15.63
N SER A 273 -22.57 24.63 -14.35
CA SER A 273 -23.62 25.53 -13.85
C SER A 273 -23.18 27.01 -13.78
N HIS A 274 -21.91 27.28 -13.47
CA HIS A 274 -21.37 28.64 -13.50
C HIS A 274 -20.66 28.91 -14.84
N ILE A 275 -21.27 29.76 -15.67
CA ILE A 275 -20.82 30.01 -17.05
C ILE A 275 -19.50 30.82 -17.06
N GLN A 276 -18.36 30.13 -16.96
CA GLN A 276 -17.04 30.67 -17.31
C GLN A 276 -16.37 29.81 -18.40
N PRO A 277 -16.22 30.33 -19.64
CA PRO A 277 -15.72 29.54 -20.77
C PRO A 277 -14.32 28.93 -20.58
N GLY A 278 -13.39 29.64 -19.93
CA GLY A 278 -11.98 29.20 -19.82
C GLY A 278 -11.73 28.06 -18.83
N VAL A 279 -12.56 27.89 -17.80
CA VAL A 279 -12.38 26.81 -16.81
C VAL A 279 -12.80 25.45 -17.39
N LYS A 280 -13.81 25.45 -18.28
CA LYS A 280 -14.34 24.23 -18.93
C LYS A 280 -13.28 23.47 -19.73
N GLU A 281 -12.41 24.17 -20.46
CA GLU A 281 -11.38 23.54 -21.30
C GLU A 281 -10.30 22.85 -20.45
N ASN A 282 -9.79 23.52 -19.41
CA ASN A 282 -8.81 22.96 -18.49
C ASN A 282 -9.36 21.74 -17.73
N MET A 283 -10.59 21.80 -17.22
CA MET A 283 -11.19 20.70 -16.44
C MET A 283 -11.50 19.47 -17.31
N ALA A 284 -12.01 19.69 -18.54
CA ALA A 284 -12.27 18.62 -19.49
C ALA A 284 -10.97 17.89 -19.91
N TYR A 285 -9.85 18.62 -20.00
CA TYR A 285 -8.53 18.04 -20.21
C TYR A 285 -8.12 17.12 -19.04
N PHE A 286 -8.24 17.55 -17.79
CA PHE A 286 -7.95 16.71 -16.61
C PHE A 286 -8.80 15.42 -16.58
N SER A 287 -10.12 15.51 -16.79
CA SER A 287 -11.01 14.33 -16.83
C SER A 287 -10.81 13.43 -18.08
N GLN A 288 -10.08 13.88 -19.10
CA GLN A 288 -9.59 13.01 -20.17
C GLN A 288 -8.23 12.39 -19.85
N MET A 289 -7.31 13.14 -19.24
CA MET A 289 -5.99 12.66 -18.84
C MET A 289 -6.10 11.51 -17.83
N GLU A 290 -6.99 11.64 -16.85
CA GLU A 290 -7.21 10.61 -15.85
C GLU A 290 -7.84 9.35 -16.47
N ARG A 291 -8.86 9.49 -17.33
CA ARG A 291 -9.43 8.38 -18.12
C ARG A 291 -8.41 7.68 -19.03
N ARG A 292 -7.31 8.33 -19.41
CA ARG A 292 -6.21 7.70 -20.17
C ARG A 292 -5.26 6.93 -19.24
N GLN A 293 -4.87 7.49 -18.09
CA GLN A 293 -4.09 6.75 -17.07
C GLN A 293 -4.79 5.46 -16.63
N MET A 294 -6.13 5.44 -16.60
CA MET A 294 -6.93 4.26 -16.28
C MET A 294 -6.81 3.11 -17.28
N VAL A 295 -6.36 3.35 -18.52
CA VAL A 295 -6.23 2.33 -19.57
C VAL A 295 -4.86 1.63 -19.48
N ASP A 296 -3.79 2.38 -19.20
CA ASP A 296 -2.43 1.83 -19.07
C ASP A 296 -2.26 0.95 -17.81
N THR A 297 -2.99 1.22 -16.72
CA THR A 297 -2.91 0.39 -15.50
C THR A 297 -3.71 -0.93 -15.58
N SER A 298 -4.57 -1.10 -16.59
CA SER A 298 -5.40 -2.31 -16.76
C SER A 298 -4.94 -3.18 -17.93
N GLY A 299 -3.62 -3.40 -18.03
CA GLY A 299 -3.00 -4.26 -19.04
C GLY A 299 -3.24 -5.75 -18.83
N LEU A 300 -4.47 -6.24 -19.07
CA LEU A 300 -4.78 -7.66 -19.18
C LEU A 300 -5.42 -7.97 -20.53
N SER A 301 -4.69 -8.78 -21.31
CA SER A 301 -4.94 -9.10 -22.71
C SER A 301 -6.32 -9.69 -22.97
N THR A 302 -7.06 -9.12 -23.92
CA THR A 302 -8.12 -9.83 -24.65
C THR A 302 -7.87 -9.74 -26.15
N THR A 303 -7.43 -10.86 -26.71
CA THR A 303 -7.25 -11.05 -28.16
C THR A 303 -8.57 -10.94 -28.88
N ARG A 304 -8.70 -9.99 -29.81
CA ARG A 304 -9.89 -9.83 -30.66
C ARG A 304 -9.53 -10.07 -32.13
N SER A 305 -9.96 -11.22 -32.66
CA SER A 305 -9.74 -11.64 -34.04
C SER A 305 -10.64 -10.88 -35.04
N PRO A 306 -10.19 -10.71 -36.30
CA PRO A 306 -10.95 -10.01 -37.34
C PRO A 306 -11.90 -10.96 -38.12
N PRO A 307 -13.10 -10.50 -38.53
CA PRO A 307 -13.96 -11.24 -39.45
C PRO A 307 -13.58 -11.01 -40.93
N ARG A 308 -13.91 -12.00 -41.77
CA ARG A 308 -13.46 -12.18 -43.16
C ARG A 308 -14.55 -11.79 -44.17
N GLN A 309 -14.15 -11.36 -45.38
CA GLN A 309 -15.06 -10.91 -46.46
C GLN A 309 -15.56 -12.05 -47.38
N THR A 310 -16.81 -11.94 -47.84
CA THR A 310 -17.46 -12.39 -49.11
C THR A 310 -18.98 -12.03 -49.02
N THR A 311 -19.82 -11.82 -50.04
CA THR A 311 -19.71 -11.51 -51.50
C THR A 311 -21.01 -10.79 -51.95
N GLY A 312 -21.07 -10.23 -53.18
CA GLY A 312 -22.29 -9.62 -53.78
C GLY A 312 -23.18 -10.61 -54.57
N PRO A 313 -24.15 -10.17 -55.44
CA PRO A 313 -24.32 -8.82 -56.01
C PRO A 313 -25.78 -8.23 -56.02
N GLU A 314 -25.93 -7.09 -56.73
CA GLU A 314 -27.05 -6.16 -57.04
C GLU A 314 -28.38 -6.73 -57.66
N PRO A 315 -29.51 -5.97 -57.91
CA PRO A 315 -29.61 -4.54 -58.35
C PRO A 315 -30.82 -3.61 -57.94
N THR A 316 -30.65 -2.29 -58.20
CA THR A 316 -31.59 -1.18 -58.60
C THR A 316 -33.05 -1.17 -58.06
N TYR A 317 -33.62 -0.08 -57.49
CA TYR A 317 -34.00 1.18 -58.16
C TYR A 317 -34.20 2.42 -57.23
N THR A 318 -34.02 3.58 -57.86
CA THR A 318 -34.19 4.98 -57.41
C THR A 318 -35.43 5.36 -56.57
N ARG A 319 -35.25 6.26 -55.58
CA ARG A 319 -35.86 7.61 -55.63
C ARG A 319 -35.12 8.62 -54.73
N SER A 320 -34.65 9.71 -55.32
CA SER A 320 -34.05 10.86 -54.64
C SER A 320 -35.11 11.81 -54.08
N VAL A 321 -35.04 12.16 -52.80
CA VAL A 321 -35.59 13.41 -52.26
C VAL A 321 -34.62 14.02 -51.25
N THR A 322 -34.43 15.32 -51.40
CA THR A 322 -33.56 16.25 -50.68
C THR A 322 -33.51 16.09 -49.15
N ALA A 323 -32.31 16.05 -48.58
CA ALA A 323 -32.05 16.36 -47.17
C ALA A 323 -30.71 17.12 -47.05
N GLY A 324 -30.70 18.23 -46.32
CA GLY A 324 -29.53 19.11 -46.21
C GLY A 324 -28.36 18.47 -45.46
N THR A 325 -27.16 18.60 -46.00
CA THR A 325 -25.92 18.17 -45.35
C THR A 325 -25.59 19.07 -44.16
N ASN A 326 -25.78 18.56 -42.95
CA ASN A 326 -25.22 19.17 -41.73
C ASN A 326 -23.69 19.08 -41.77
N TYR A 327 -23.02 20.09 -42.34
CA TYR A 327 -21.59 20.29 -42.17
C TYR A 327 -21.30 20.59 -40.70
N GLN A 328 -20.74 19.61 -39.98
CA GLN A 328 -20.10 19.85 -38.69
C GLN A 328 -18.69 20.36 -38.98
N PRO A 329 -18.34 21.62 -38.64
CA PRO A 329 -17.01 22.15 -38.93
C PRO A 329 -15.96 21.42 -38.11
N THR A 330 -14.86 21.02 -38.76
CA THR A 330 -13.71 20.42 -38.11
C THR A 330 -13.06 21.46 -37.18
N PHE A 331 -12.39 21.02 -36.11
CA PHE A 331 -11.66 21.93 -35.21
C PHE A 331 -10.65 22.83 -35.95
N LYS A 332 -10.02 22.31 -37.02
CA LYS A 332 -9.17 23.10 -37.93
C LYS A 332 -9.96 24.22 -38.62
N ASP A 333 -11.15 23.92 -39.12
CA ASP A 333 -12.01 24.85 -39.86
C ASP A 333 -12.50 25.98 -38.94
N ILE A 334 -12.73 25.69 -37.66
CA ILE A 334 -13.06 26.70 -36.62
C ILE A 334 -11.87 27.65 -36.41
N ILE A 335 -10.64 27.13 -36.35
CA ILE A 335 -9.42 27.94 -36.18
C ILE A 335 -9.15 28.78 -37.43
N GLU A 336 -9.34 28.21 -38.62
CA GLU A 336 -9.17 28.86 -39.92
C GLU A 336 -10.18 30.01 -40.09
N LYS A 337 -11.47 29.76 -39.79
CA LYS A 337 -12.51 30.80 -39.77
C LYS A 337 -12.23 31.88 -38.72
N ALA A 338 -11.77 31.51 -37.52
CA ALA A 338 -11.39 32.48 -36.50
C ALA A 338 -10.17 33.32 -36.90
N ALA A 339 -9.27 32.80 -37.74
CA ALA A 339 -8.17 33.56 -38.33
C ALA A 339 -8.70 34.57 -39.35
N GLU A 340 -9.57 34.12 -40.27
CA GLU A 340 -10.23 34.94 -41.29
C GLU A 340 -11.04 36.09 -40.67
N GLU A 341 -11.90 35.81 -39.69
CA GLU A 341 -12.70 36.80 -38.93
C GLU A 341 -11.84 37.85 -38.20
N ASN A 342 -10.56 37.55 -37.92
CA ASN A 342 -9.62 38.45 -37.25
C ASN A 342 -8.55 39.04 -38.18
N GLY A 343 -8.60 38.78 -39.50
CA GLY A 343 -7.60 39.24 -40.46
C GLY A 343 -6.21 38.62 -40.29
N LEU A 344 -6.12 37.43 -39.71
CA LEU A 344 -4.87 36.74 -39.39
C LEU A 344 -4.55 35.64 -40.43
N LEU A 345 -3.28 35.55 -40.83
CA LEU A 345 -2.82 34.52 -41.77
C LEU A 345 -2.73 33.14 -41.08
N PHE A 346 -3.43 32.14 -41.61
CA PHE A 346 -3.29 30.73 -41.22
C PHE A 346 -2.71 29.92 -42.40
N MET A 347 -1.53 29.32 -42.24
CA MET A 347 -0.88 28.54 -43.31
C MET A 347 0.03 27.42 -42.78
N PRO A 348 0.10 26.24 -43.41
CA PRO A 348 1.04 25.18 -43.02
C PRO A 348 2.50 25.58 -43.33
N ILE A 349 3.43 25.26 -42.44
CA ILE A 349 4.87 25.45 -42.65
C ILE A 349 5.45 24.16 -43.25
N ALA A 350 5.72 24.17 -44.56
CA ALA A 350 6.28 23.01 -45.26
C ALA A 350 7.59 22.54 -44.61
N GLY A 351 7.71 21.22 -44.40
CA GLY A 351 8.89 20.60 -43.81
C GLY A 351 9.05 20.73 -42.29
N LYS A 352 8.18 21.48 -41.58
CA LYS A 352 8.23 21.58 -40.11
C LYS A 352 7.12 20.77 -39.45
N THR A 353 7.52 19.74 -38.70
CA THR A 353 6.63 18.91 -37.88
C THR A 353 7.07 18.92 -36.42
N GLN A 354 6.12 18.71 -35.51
CA GLN A 354 6.34 18.54 -34.07
C GLN A 354 5.50 17.32 -33.65
N GLU A 355 6.11 16.34 -32.97
CA GLU A 355 5.43 15.07 -32.59
C GLU A 355 4.70 14.38 -33.76
N ALA A 356 5.34 14.34 -34.95
CA ALA A 356 4.76 13.85 -36.21
C ALA A 356 3.48 14.58 -36.70
N LYS A 357 3.12 15.73 -36.11
CA LYS A 357 2.00 16.58 -36.50
C LYS A 357 2.50 17.82 -37.26
N GLN A 358 1.69 18.32 -38.19
CA GLN A 358 2.01 19.48 -39.03
C GLN A 358 2.03 20.76 -38.19
N VAL A 359 3.08 21.58 -38.35
CA VAL A 359 3.13 22.94 -37.78
C VAL A 359 2.50 23.93 -38.75
N TYR A 360 1.66 24.81 -38.23
CA TYR A 360 1.03 25.91 -38.92
C TYR A 360 1.58 27.25 -38.40
N ARG A 361 1.50 28.29 -39.22
CA ARG A 361 1.68 29.68 -38.82
C ARG A 361 0.30 30.29 -38.60
N TYR A 362 0.13 31.03 -37.51
CA TYR A 362 -1.09 31.75 -37.17
C TYR A 362 -0.70 33.19 -36.81
N GLY A 363 -0.80 34.10 -37.78
CA GLY A 363 -0.26 35.47 -37.69
C GLY A 363 1.26 35.46 -37.46
N LYS A 364 1.69 36.05 -36.32
CA LYS A 364 3.11 36.08 -35.91
C LYS A 364 3.59 34.83 -35.16
N VAL A 365 2.70 33.97 -34.66
CA VAL A 365 3.06 32.78 -33.88
C VAL A 365 3.05 31.48 -34.71
N GLN A 366 3.78 30.48 -34.25
CA GLN A 366 3.74 29.11 -34.81
C GLN A 366 2.91 28.23 -33.88
N ILE A 367 2.05 27.40 -34.46
CA ILE A 367 1.18 26.48 -33.72
C ILE A 367 1.22 25.06 -34.29
N TYR A 368 0.97 24.05 -33.47
CA TYR A 368 0.48 22.76 -33.96
C TYR A 368 -0.82 22.39 -33.25
N LEU A 369 -1.59 21.51 -33.90
CA LEU A 369 -2.88 21.06 -33.42
C LEU A 369 -2.76 19.59 -33.00
N ASP A 370 -3.20 19.27 -31.79
CA ASP A 370 -3.34 17.88 -31.35
C ASP A 370 -4.67 17.66 -30.65
N ARG A 371 -5.50 16.77 -31.22
CA ARG A 371 -6.77 16.29 -30.62
C ARG A 371 -7.62 17.39 -29.96
N ASN A 372 -7.77 18.50 -30.69
CA ASN A 372 -8.52 19.72 -30.31
C ASN A 372 -7.84 20.63 -29.26
N VAL A 373 -6.52 20.54 -29.09
CA VAL A 373 -5.70 21.50 -28.34
C VAL A 373 -4.77 22.24 -29.31
N ILE A 374 -4.65 23.56 -29.11
CA ILE A 374 -3.71 24.43 -29.83
C ILE A 374 -2.46 24.55 -28.97
N PHE A 375 -1.31 24.17 -29.53
CA PHE A 375 0.00 24.42 -28.91
C PHE A 375 0.68 25.58 -29.62
N VAL A 376 1.11 26.60 -28.87
CA VAL A 376 1.83 27.77 -29.38
C VAL A 376 3.32 27.63 -29.06
N PHE A 377 4.18 27.95 -30.03
CA PHE A 377 5.63 28.01 -29.83
C PHE A 377 6.04 29.35 -29.21
N GLU A 378 6.55 29.31 -27.98
CA GLU A 378 6.96 30.50 -27.22
C GLU A 378 8.18 30.14 -26.36
N ASN A 379 9.22 30.99 -26.36
CA ASN A 379 10.45 30.78 -25.57
C ASN A 379 11.08 29.38 -25.72
N GLN A 380 11.14 28.85 -26.95
CA GLN A 380 11.62 27.50 -27.31
C GLN A 380 10.80 26.32 -26.77
N ILE A 381 9.63 26.57 -26.16
CA ILE A 381 8.75 25.55 -25.59
C ILE A 381 7.38 25.62 -26.29
N TRP A 382 6.70 24.48 -26.39
CA TRP A 382 5.32 24.39 -26.88
C TRP A 382 4.34 24.42 -25.71
N ILE A 383 3.51 25.46 -25.64
CA ILE A 383 2.58 25.69 -24.53
C ILE A 383 1.15 25.51 -25.03
N PRO A 384 0.26 24.77 -24.34
CA PRO A 384 -1.15 24.69 -24.69
C PRO A 384 -1.85 26.04 -24.41
N VAL A 385 -2.61 26.55 -25.38
CA VAL A 385 -3.25 27.88 -25.32
C VAL A 385 -4.67 27.80 -25.87
N SER A 386 -5.63 28.50 -25.26
CA SER A 386 -7.01 28.58 -25.76
C SER A 386 -7.10 29.44 -27.03
N LEU A 387 -8.15 29.27 -27.84
CA LEU A 387 -8.33 30.01 -29.10
C LEU A 387 -8.37 31.54 -28.90
N GLN A 388 -8.96 32.02 -27.80
CA GLN A 388 -8.99 33.45 -27.47
C GLN A 388 -7.57 33.99 -27.18
N ASN A 389 -6.78 33.26 -26.39
CA ASN A 389 -5.40 33.64 -26.09
C ASN A 389 -4.49 33.52 -27.32
N LEU A 390 -4.75 32.58 -28.24
CA LEU A 390 -4.08 32.50 -29.54
C LEU A 390 -4.30 33.80 -30.33
N ILE A 391 -5.55 34.24 -30.48
CA ILE A 391 -5.90 35.45 -31.24
C ILE A 391 -5.26 36.69 -30.61
N MET A 392 -5.24 36.80 -29.28
CA MET A 392 -4.54 37.89 -28.58
C MET A 392 -3.03 37.88 -28.83
N LYS A 393 -2.38 36.72 -28.81
CA LYS A 393 -0.93 36.59 -29.09
C LYS A 393 -0.57 36.75 -30.57
N ALA A 394 -1.52 36.52 -31.48
CA ALA A 394 -1.30 36.57 -32.92
C ALA A 394 -1.54 37.94 -33.56
N LYS A 395 -2.35 38.80 -32.93
CA LYS A 395 -2.52 40.20 -33.32
C LYS A 395 -1.22 41.01 -33.09
N PRO A 396 -0.96 42.06 -33.90
CA PRO A 396 0.29 42.84 -33.85
C PRO A 396 0.58 43.40 -32.46
#